data_AF-A0A3Q9K6R8-F1
#
_entry.id   AF-A0A3Q9K6R8-F1
#
_cell.length_a   1.000
_cell.length_b   1.000
_cell.length_c   1.000
_cell.angle_alpha   90.00
_cell.angle_beta   90.00
_cell.angle_gamma   90.00
#
_symmetry.space_group_name_H-M   'P 1'
#
loop_
_entity.id
_entity.type
_entity.pdbx_description
1 polymer ?
#
loop_
_entity_poly.entity_id
_entity_poly.type
_entity_poly.pdbx_seq_one_letter_code
_entity_poly.pdbx_strand_id
1 'polypeptide(L)'
;MSDTGDAAFACGKVALVRAAALPLPSDDTPARQSRPSDDSPHEEDRLRRQTAELAADPRLMEAVSLASASLAAEADRVVAGERLRLKSLRRIAISLTKYRSRMSHRPTPFGLFAGVGLAGFGPAPAREPVGGGRSVTRPDAAWLDGVLETLREVPAVLERSRLTANNLHTVRNGRLVLVNHHDRTGERQLAGSVRDTRVVRHLLAAAARPTPYPRLVEEGKRQFPQAPEGAVESSIAQLVRGHFLLTDLTPPPDCTTPLDHVRDRLHGVDHPTARELRAIHAELLALDAAPPGGRRARLTAVSARMRALQPAADVLQTDLSLDVRLTLPEEVAREAARAATVLWRTSPVHRGNPHLRDYHLAFLERYGTDRPVPVLELLDEARGLGLPRPYREPGALPSPSPGSATGSSASC
;
A
#
# COMPACT_ATOMS: atom_id res chain seq x y z
N MET A 1 7.18 38.75 -25.02
CA MET A 1 5.72 38.55 -24.96
C MET A 1 5.39 37.50 -26.00
N SER A 2 5.23 36.25 -25.60
CA SER A 2 4.94 35.13 -26.52
C SER A 2 4.01 34.14 -25.83
N ASP A 3 2.75 34.29 -26.18
CA ASP A 3 1.74 33.24 -26.34
C ASP A 3 1.52 32.25 -25.19
N THR A 4 0.96 32.75 -24.08
CA THR A 4 0.43 31.94 -22.98
C THR A 4 -1.05 31.58 -23.17
N GLY A 5 -1.62 31.77 -24.37
CA GLY A 5 -3.06 31.62 -24.60
C GLY A 5 -3.56 30.19 -24.81
N ASP A 6 -2.68 29.25 -25.18
CA ASP A 6 -3.14 27.98 -25.75
C ASP A 6 -3.19 26.80 -24.75
N ALA A 7 -2.45 26.87 -23.64
CA ALA A 7 -2.41 25.81 -22.63
C ALA A 7 -3.30 26.13 -21.42
N ALA A 8 -4.22 25.22 -21.08
CA ALA A 8 -5.07 25.30 -19.89
C ALA A 8 -4.37 24.81 -18.61
N PHE A 9 -3.19 24.18 -18.74
CA PHE A 9 -2.40 23.64 -17.64
C PHE A 9 -1.00 24.26 -17.61
N ALA A 10 -0.40 24.31 -16.42
CA ALA A 10 1.00 24.60 -16.23
C ALA A 10 1.71 23.34 -15.70
N CYS A 11 2.90 23.03 -16.22
CA CYS A 11 3.71 21.95 -15.71
C CYS A 11 4.30 22.34 -14.34
N GLY A 12 4.40 21.36 -13.43
CA GLY A 12 5.09 21.56 -12.14
C GLY A 12 6.59 21.75 -12.31
N LYS A 13 7.25 22.28 -11.27
CA LYS A 13 8.72 22.51 -11.28
C LYS A 13 9.54 21.22 -11.13
N VAL A 14 8.91 20.14 -10.65
CA VAL A 14 9.54 18.84 -10.37
C VAL A 14 8.77 17.75 -11.09
N ALA A 15 9.50 16.84 -11.73
CA ALA A 15 8.99 15.61 -12.31
C ALA A 15 9.62 14.39 -11.61
N LEU A 16 8.88 13.29 -11.59
CA LEU A 16 9.38 12.00 -11.10
C LEU A 16 9.93 11.19 -12.27
N VAL A 17 11.18 10.72 -12.13
CA VAL A 17 11.81 9.82 -13.09
C VAL A 17 11.62 8.41 -12.57
N ARG A 18 11.10 7.52 -13.42
CA ARG A 18 10.95 6.11 -13.11
C ARG A 18 11.86 5.33 -14.05
N ALA A 19 12.76 4.51 -13.51
CA ALA A 19 13.69 3.73 -14.33
C ALA A 19 13.92 2.33 -13.76
N ALA A 20 14.19 1.40 -14.66
CA ALA A 20 14.62 0.04 -14.33
C ALA A 20 15.97 0.06 -13.60
N ALA A 21 16.17 -0.89 -12.69
CA ALA A 21 17.36 -0.94 -11.83
C ALA A 21 18.63 -1.40 -12.58
N LEU A 22 18.45 -2.12 -13.69
CA LEU A 22 19.54 -2.53 -14.58
C LEU A 22 19.48 -1.75 -15.89
N PRO A 23 20.63 -1.48 -16.51
CA PRO A 23 20.65 -0.93 -17.86
C PRO A 23 20.01 -1.91 -18.85
N LEU A 24 19.55 -1.38 -19.98
CA LEU A 24 19.21 -2.21 -21.12
C LEU A 24 20.46 -3.01 -21.55
N PRO A 25 20.30 -4.26 -22.04
CA PRO A 25 21.38 -4.97 -22.69
C PRO A 25 21.97 -4.15 -23.83
N SER A 26 23.27 -4.27 -24.10
CA SER A 26 23.88 -3.63 -25.26
C SER A 26 23.30 -4.22 -26.55
N ASP A 27 23.24 -3.42 -27.61
CA ASP A 27 22.79 -3.87 -28.93
C ASP A 27 23.68 -5.01 -29.49
N ASP A 28 24.93 -5.08 -29.05
CA ASP A 28 25.88 -6.16 -29.37
C ASP A 28 25.63 -7.48 -28.61
N THR A 29 24.60 -7.54 -27.75
CA THR A 29 24.24 -8.79 -27.07
C THR A 29 23.77 -9.78 -28.14
N PRO A 30 24.40 -10.97 -28.26
CA PRO A 30 24.04 -11.92 -29.31
C PRO A 30 22.53 -12.17 -29.29
N ALA A 31 21.90 -12.03 -30.46
CA ALA A 31 20.48 -12.31 -30.65
C ALA A 31 20.16 -13.68 -30.03
N ARG A 32 19.04 -13.76 -29.29
CA ARG A 32 18.56 -14.99 -28.64
C ARG A 32 18.77 -16.17 -29.60
N GLN A 33 19.62 -17.11 -29.21
CA GLN A 33 19.84 -18.33 -29.99
C GLN A 33 18.48 -18.99 -30.28
N SER A 34 18.27 -19.36 -31.55
CA SER A 34 17.07 -20.07 -32.01
C SER A 34 16.78 -21.26 -31.11
N ARG A 35 15.50 -21.45 -30.73
CA ARG A 35 15.07 -22.61 -29.93
C ARG A 35 15.50 -23.91 -30.64
N PRO A 36 16.38 -24.73 -30.07
CA PRO A 36 16.62 -26.08 -30.57
C PRO A 36 15.36 -26.93 -30.37
N SER A 37 15.11 -27.87 -31.28
CA SER A 37 13.99 -28.81 -31.25
C SER A 37 13.92 -29.59 -29.92
N ASP A 38 12.69 -29.92 -29.51
CA ASP A 38 12.35 -30.64 -28.27
C ASP A 38 12.97 -32.05 -28.28
N ASP A 39 14.19 -32.20 -27.75
CA ASP A 39 14.71 -33.48 -27.27
C ASP A 39 14.94 -33.44 -25.75
N SER A 40 14.31 -34.39 -25.08
CA SER A 40 14.05 -34.45 -23.63
C SER A 40 15.28 -34.28 -22.70
N PRO A 41 16.48 -34.85 -22.99
CA PRO A 41 17.67 -34.64 -22.15
C PRO A 41 18.33 -33.26 -22.38
N HIS A 42 18.33 -32.79 -23.62
CA HIS A 42 18.94 -31.50 -23.97
C HIS A 42 18.15 -30.32 -23.41
N GLU A 43 16.82 -30.46 -23.28
CA GLU A 43 15.99 -29.42 -22.69
C GLU A 43 16.21 -29.27 -21.18
N GLU A 44 16.21 -30.36 -20.41
CA GLU A 44 16.43 -30.29 -18.96
C GLU A 44 17.76 -29.61 -18.66
N ASP A 45 18.84 -30.05 -19.30
CA ASP A 45 20.17 -29.46 -19.13
C ASP A 45 20.22 -27.99 -19.54
N ARG A 46 19.55 -27.62 -20.64
CA ARG A 46 19.44 -26.23 -21.09
C ARG A 46 18.71 -25.36 -20.06
N LEU A 47 17.59 -25.83 -19.51
CA LEU A 47 16.81 -25.09 -18.51
C LEU A 47 17.58 -24.93 -17.20
N ARG A 48 18.33 -25.96 -16.78
CA ARG A 48 19.21 -25.89 -15.61
C ARG A 48 20.33 -24.90 -15.82
N ARG A 49 21.03 -24.94 -16.96
CA ARG A 49 22.07 -23.95 -17.30
C ARG A 49 21.52 -22.53 -17.33
N GLN A 50 20.41 -22.29 -18.02
CA GLN A 50 19.78 -20.97 -18.07
C GLN A 50 19.37 -20.47 -16.67
N THR A 51 18.83 -21.35 -15.84
CA THR A 51 18.45 -21.00 -14.46
C THR A 51 19.69 -20.65 -13.64
N ALA A 52 20.77 -21.44 -13.74
CA ALA A 52 22.03 -21.19 -13.05
C ALA A 52 22.70 -19.89 -13.51
N GLU A 53 22.70 -19.59 -14.81
CA GLU A 53 23.20 -18.33 -15.38
C GLU A 53 22.44 -17.11 -14.84
N LEU A 54 21.10 -17.19 -14.78
CA LEU A 54 20.28 -16.13 -14.19
C LEU A 54 20.49 -16.01 -12.69
N ALA A 55 20.55 -17.14 -11.97
CA ALA A 55 20.74 -17.18 -10.53
C ALA A 55 22.15 -16.74 -10.09
N ALA A 56 23.12 -16.76 -11.00
CA ALA A 56 24.46 -16.24 -10.77
C ALA A 56 24.50 -14.71 -10.64
N ASP A 57 23.45 -13.97 -11.07
CA ASP A 57 23.33 -12.55 -10.80
C ASP A 57 22.77 -12.31 -9.38
N PRO A 58 23.60 -11.83 -8.42
CA PRO A 58 23.18 -11.65 -7.05
C PRO A 58 22.13 -10.54 -6.89
N ARG A 59 22.13 -9.51 -7.75
CA ARG A 59 21.14 -8.41 -7.69
C ARG A 59 19.78 -8.89 -8.17
N LEU A 60 19.75 -9.74 -9.21
CA LEU A 60 18.52 -10.37 -9.65
C LEU A 60 17.93 -11.26 -8.55
N MET A 61 18.76 -12.12 -7.94
CA MET A 61 18.28 -13.05 -6.91
C MET A 61 17.87 -12.36 -5.62
N GLU A 62 18.47 -11.23 -5.28
CA GLU A 62 18.01 -10.35 -4.21
C GLU A 62 16.61 -9.78 -4.50
N ALA A 63 16.41 -9.19 -5.68
CA ALA A 63 15.11 -8.65 -6.09
C ALA A 63 14.02 -9.74 -6.17
N VAL A 64 14.36 -10.94 -6.66
CA VAL A 64 13.46 -12.09 -6.71
C VAL A 64 13.14 -12.60 -5.30
N SER A 65 14.11 -12.62 -4.38
CA SER A 65 13.87 -13.04 -2.99
C SER A 65 12.92 -12.09 -2.26
N LEU A 66 12.96 -10.79 -2.57
CA LEU A 66 12.02 -9.80 -2.06
C LEU A 66 10.61 -9.98 -2.64
N ALA A 67 10.48 -10.14 -3.96
CA ALA A 67 9.18 -10.22 -4.62
C ALA A 67 8.53 -11.61 -4.59
N SER A 68 9.32 -12.67 -4.47
CA SER A 68 8.88 -14.06 -4.51
C SER A 68 9.90 -15.00 -3.87
N ALA A 69 9.86 -15.09 -2.54
CA ALA A 69 10.71 -15.98 -1.77
C ALA A 69 10.60 -17.46 -2.22
N SER A 70 9.41 -17.90 -2.64
CA SER A 70 9.19 -19.26 -3.15
C SER A 70 9.92 -19.51 -4.48
N LEU A 71 9.89 -18.57 -5.43
CA LEU A 71 10.65 -18.70 -6.67
C LEU A 71 12.16 -18.68 -6.41
N ALA A 72 12.61 -17.83 -5.48
CA ALA A 72 14.03 -17.77 -5.11
C ALA A 72 14.51 -19.11 -4.54
N ALA A 73 13.75 -19.73 -3.64
CA ALA A 73 14.04 -21.05 -3.11
C ALA A 73 14.01 -22.13 -4.20
N GLU A 74 13.04 -22.09 -5.11
CA GLU A 74 12.99 -23.02 -6.25
C GLU A 74 14.23 -22.90 -7.16
N ALA A 75 14.72 -21.68 -7.40
CA ALA A 75 15.94 -21.45 -8.16
C ALA A 75 17.18 -22.02 -7.44
N ASP A 76 17.28 -21.84 -6.12
CA ASP A 76 18.39 -22.41 -5.34
C ASP A 76 18.43 -23.94 -5.44
N ARG A 77 17.27 -24.60 -5.41
CA ARG A 77 17.16 -26.05 -5.60
C ARG A 77 17.68 -26.51 -6.97
N VAL A 78 17.42 -25.72 -8.02
CA VAL A 78 17.96 -26.00 -9.37
C VAL A 78 19.48 -25.87 -9.36
N VAL A 79 20.02 -24.82 -8.76
CA VAL A 79 21.47 -24.57 -8.64
C VAL A 79 22.15 -25.65 -7.81
N ALA A 80 21.50 -26.16 -6.76
CA ALA A 80 21.98 -27.26 -5.92
C ALA A 80 21.95 -28.63 -6.62
N GLY A 81 21.47 -28.71 -7.86
CA GLY A 81 21.40 -29.96 -8.62
C GLY A 81 20.26 -30.88 -8.21
N GLU A 82 19.26 -30.39 -7.48
CA GLU A 82 18.11 -31.22 -7.10
C GLU A 82 17.35 -31.72 -8.34
N ARG A 83 16.84 -32.95 -8.24
CA ARG A 83 15.98 -33.55 -9.27
C ARG A 83 14.58 -32.94 -9.19
N LEU A 84 14.21 -32.16 -10.22
CA LEU A 84 12.91 -31.53 -10.35
C LEU A 84 12.22 -32.00 -11.63
N ARG A 85 10.89 -31.97 -11.64
CA ARG A 85 10.11 -32.28 -12.85
C ARG A 85 10.38 -31.23 -13.94
N LEU A 86 10.45 -31.65 -15.20
CA LEU A 86 10.66 -30.76 -16.36
C LEU A 86 9.69 -29.57 -16.40
N LYS A 87 8.42 -29.78 -16.07
CA LYS A 87 7.41 -28.71 -15.95
C LYS A 87 7.82 -27.62 -14.94
N SER A 88 8.41 -28.00 -13.82
CA SER A 88 8.90 -27.06 -12.81
C SER A 88 10.11 -26.29 -13.31
N LEU A 89 11.08 -26.98 -13.94
CA LEU A 89 12.25 -26.33 -14.55
C LEU A 89 11.85 -25.29 -15.59
N ARG A 90 10.89 -25.62 -16.48
CA ARG A 90 10.33 -24.67 -17.46
C ARG A 90 9.72 -23.45 -16.77
N ARG A 91 8.89 -23.65 -15.75
CA ARG A 91 8.24 -22.56 -14.99
C ARG A 91 9.28 -21.66 -14.31
N ILE A 92 10.29 -22.23 -13.66
CA ILE A 92 11.35 -21.48 -12.95
C ILE A 92 12.14 -20.64 -13.95
N ALA A 93 12.66 -21.25 -15.02
CA ALA A 93 13.45 -20.55 -16.04
C ALA A 93 12.67 -19.40 -16.70
N ILE A 94 11.39 -19.63 -17.05
CA ILE A 94 10.51 -18.59 -17.61
C ILE A 94 10.30 -17.45 -16.60
N SER A 95 10.07 -17.79 -15.33
CA SER A 95 9.76 -16.79 -14.29
C SER A 95 10.98 -15.92 -13.98
N LEU A 96 12.18 -16.51 -13.83
CA LEU A 96 13.42 -15.76 -13.67
C LEU A 96 13.73 -14.89 -14.90
N THR A 97 13.48 -15.39 -16.11
CA THR A 97 13.64 -14.59 -17.34
C THR A 97 12.70 -13.39 -17.36
N LYS A 98 11.44 -13.55 -16.93
CA LYS A 98 10.48 -12.44 -16.79
C LYS A 98 10.95 -11.42 -15.76
N TYR A 99 11.47 -11.86 -14.62
CA TYR A 99 12.03 -10.95 -13.61
C TYR A 99 13.28 -10.23 -14.11
N ARG A 100 14.19 -10.91 -14.83
CA ARG A 100 15.35 -10.29 -15.46
C ARG A 100 14.92 -9.22 -16.47
N SER A 101 13.97 -9.54 -17.35
CA SER A 101 13.43 -8.59 -18.33
C SER A 101 12.76 -7.39 -17.64
N ARG A 102 11.98 -7.63 -16.57
CA ARG A 102 11.40 -6.56 -15.75
C ARG A 102 12.49 -5.63 -15.22
N MET A 103 13.55 -6.20 -14.66
CA MET A 103 14.63 -5.47 -13.99
C MET A 103 15.44 -4.56 -14.93
N SER A 104 15.36 -4.77 -16.25
CA SER A 104 16.07 -3.96 -17.26
C SER A 104 15.16 -3.14 -18.17
N HIS A 105 13.88 -3.51 -18.33
CA HIS A 105 13.00 -2.88 -19.34
C HIS A 105 11.78 -2.17 -18.75
N ARG A 106 11.33 -2.53 -17.54
CA ARG A 106 10.06 -2.01 -17.01
C ARG A 106 10.33 -0.94 -15.94
N PRO A 107 10.07 0.35 -16.23
CA PRO A 107 10.35 1.43 -15.28
C PRO A 107 9.34 1.51 -14.12
N THR A 108 8.27 0.72 -14.09
CA THR A 108 7.26 0.75 -13.01
C THR A 108 7.90 0.37 -11.66
N PRO A 109 8.02 1.30 -10.68
CA PRO A 109 8.67 1.05 -9.41
C PRO A 109 8.08 -0.17 -8.70
N PHE A 110 8.95 -1.06 -8.26
CA PHE A 110 8.55 -2.29 -7.57
C PHE A 110 9.78 -2.94 -6.93
N GLY A 111 9.85 -2.94 -5.59
CA GLY A 111 10.97 -3.55 -4.88
C GLY A 111 12.30 -2.98 -5.36
N LEU A 112 13.18 -3.91 -5.74
CA LEU A 112 14.51 -3.61 -6.27
C LEU A 112 14.57 -3.69 -7.81
N PHE A 113 13.43 -3.84 -8.51
CA PHE A 113 13.40 -3.98 -9.96
C PHE A 113 13.47 -2.65 -10.71
N ALA A 114 12.89 -1.61 -10.12
CA ALA A 114 12.82 -0.28 -10.67
C ALA A 114 12.61 0.72 -9.53
N GLY A 115 13.12 1.92 -9.70
CA GLY A 115 13.09 2.95 -8.68
C GLY A 115 12.61 4.31 -9.18
N VAL A 116 12.59 5.26 -8.26
CA VAL A 116 12.18 6.65 -8.50
C VAL A 116 13.33 7.60 -8.23
N GLY A 117 13.59 8.51 -9.16
CA GLY A 117 14.47 9.66 -9.01
C GLY A 117 13.75 10.96 -9.29
N LEU A 118 14.47 12.08 -9.23
CA LEU A 118 13.91 13.41 -9.44
C LEU A 118 14.40 14.02 -10.74
N ALA A 119 13.54 14.82 -11.35
CA ALA A 119 13.88 15.70 -12.45
C ALA A 119 13.36 17.12 -12.20
N GLY A 120 14.14 18.11 -12.60
CA GLY A 120 13.71 19.50 -12.75
C GLY A 120 13.60 19.89 -14.22
N PHE A 121 13.18 21.13 -14.47
CA PHE A 121 13.16 21.72 -15.80
C PHE A 121 14.12 22.91 -15.88
N GLY A 122 14.83 23.05 -16.99
CA GLY A 122 15.83 24.10 -17.18
C GLY A 122 16.17 24.34 -18.65
N PRO A 123 17.10 25.28 -18.93
CA PRO A 123 17.38 25.73 -20.29
C PRO A 123 18.08 24.68 -21.16
N ALA A 124 18.81 23.74 -20.55
CA ALA A 124 19.55 22.69 -21.24
C ALA A 124 19.39 21.35 -20.52
N PRO A 125 19.43 20.22 -21.25
CA PRO A 125 19.39 18.91 -20.63
C PRO A 125 20.65 18.66 -19.82
N ALA A 126 20.50 18.20 -18.59
CA ALA A 126 21.62 17.82 -17.73
C ALA A 126 21.31 16.52 -16.99
N ARG A 127 22.36 15.75 -16.75
CA ARG A 127 22.34 14.60 -15.86
C ARG A 127 23.46 14.78 -14.86
N GLU A 128 23.10 14.94 -13.60
CA GLU A 128 24.10 14.92 -12.54
C GLU A 128 24.63 13.48 -12.39
N PRO A 129 25.95 13.28 -12.29
CA PRO A 129 26.50 11.96 -12.00
C PRO A 129 26.10 11.57 -10.59
N VAL A 130 25.42 10.44 -10.45
CA VAL A 130 25.06 9.91 -9.14
C VAL A 130 25.04 8.38 -9.16
N GLY A 131 25.45 7.80 -8.04
CA GLY A 131 25.99 6.45 -7.95
C GLY A 131 25.14 5.55 -7.08
N GLY A 132 24.53 4.53 -7.69
CA GLY A 132 23.78 3.49 -7.00
C GLY A 132 22.44 3.95 -6.42
N GLY A 133 21.41 3.10 -6.50
CA GLY A 133 20.15 3.38 -5.82
C GLY A 133 20.22 3.05 -4.34
N ARG A 134 19.52 3.83 -3.50
CA ARG A 134 19.28 3.52 -2.09
C ARG A 134 17.95 2.78 -1.96
N SER A 135 17.97 1.62 -1.30
CA SER A 135 16.71 0.99 -0.87
C SER A 135 16.20 1.64 0.40
N VAL A 136 14.89 1.73 0.50
CA VAL A 136 14.17 2.10 1.73
C VAL A 136 13.22 0.96 2.02
N THR A 137 13.54 0.19 3.05
CA THR A 137 12.78 -0.99 3.45
C THR A 137 11.98 -0.71 4.72
N ARG A 138 10.68 -1.00 4.65
CA ARG A 138 9.72 -0.83 5.75
C ARG A 138 8.89 -2.09 5.92
N PRO A 139 8.29 -2.31 7.10
CA PRO A 139 7.31 -3.37 7.28
C PRO A 139 6.16 -3.24 6.28
N ASP A 140 5.66 -4.38 5.81
CA ASP A 140 4.38 -4.44 5.10
C ASP A 140 3.26 -3.89 6.00
N ALA A 141 2.31 -3.17 5.41
CA ALA A 141 1.26 -2.49 6.17
C ALA A 141 0.30 -3.47 6.85
N ALA A 142 -0.07 -4.57 6.17
CA ALA A 142 -0.95 -5.58 6.73
C ALA A 142 -0.25 -6.42 7.81
N TRP A 143 1.06 -6.69 7.64
CA TRP A 143 1.87 -7.28 8.69
C TRP A 143 1.94 -6.37 9.93
N LEU A 144 2.25 -5.09 9.74
CA LEU A 144 2.39 -4.13 10.83
C LEU A 144 1.06 -3.97 11.58
N ASP A 145 -0.04 -3.77 10.86
CA ASP A 145 -1.39 -3.71 11.42
C ASP A 145 -1.68 -4.92 12.31
N GLY A 146 -1.34 -6.13 11.83
CA GLY A 146 -1.47 -7.34 12.62
C GLY A 146 -0.66 -7.36 13.91
N VAL A 147 0.53 -6.76 13.94
CA VAL A 147 1.33 -6.62 15.18
C VAL A 147 0.69 -5.58 16.11
N LEU A 148 0.17 -4.48 15.55
CA LEU A 148 -0.49 -3.42 16.31
C LEU A 148 -1.78 -3.90 16.97
N GLU A 149 -2.54 -4.77 16.32
CA GLU A 149 -3.73 -5.41 16.89
C GLU A 149 -3.43 -6.20 18.17
N THR A 150 -2.26 -6.85 18.25
CA THR A 150 -1.85 -7.50 19.51
C THR A 150 -1.39 -6.49 20.55
N LEU A 151 -0.66 -5.45 20.14
CA LEU A 151 -0.09 -4.47 21.07
C LEU A 151 -1.14 -3.52 21.68
N ARG A 152 -2.24 -3.21 20.99
CA ARG A 152 -3.30 -2.33 21.53
C ARG A 152 -4.00 -2.93 22.75
N GLU A 153 -3.94 -4.25 22.93
CA GLU A 153 -4.51 -4.95 24.09
C GLU A 153 -3.56 -4.99 25.30
N VAL A 154 -2.28 -4.61 25.13
CA VAL A 154 -1.30 -4.61 26.21
C VAL A 154 -1.56 -3.42 27.14
N PRO A 155 -1.85 -3.62 28.43
CA PRO A 155 -2.20 -2.53 29.35
C PRO A 155 -1.14 -1.42 29.39
N ALA A 156 0.15 -1.78 29.50
CA ALA A 156 1.26 -0.84 29.55
C ALA A 156 1.44 0.01 28.27
N VAL A 157 0.87 -0.43 27.13
CA VAL A 157 0.82 0.33 25.87
C VAL A 157 -0.40 1.25 25.88
N LEU A 158 -1.57 0.69 26.22
CA LEU A 158 -2.84 1.42 26.27
C LEU A 158 -2.80 2.59 27.26
N GLU A 159 -2.23 2.38 28.45
CA GLU A 159 -2.10 3.38 29.52
C GLU A 159 -1.25 4.60 29.11
N ARG A 160 -0.37 4.42 28.13
CA ARG A 160 0.50 5.47 27.58
C ARG A 160 -0.01 6.07 26.28
N SER A 161 -1.08 5.50 25.72
CA SER A 161 -1.64 5.92 24.44
C SER A 161 -2.53 7.16 24.57
N ARG A 162 -2.68 7.88 23.47
CA ARG A 162 -3.80 8.82 23.26
C ARG A 162 -4.91 8.10 22.52
N LEU A 163 -6.14 8.31 22.98
CA LEU A 163 -7.34 7.71 22.44
C LEU A 163 -8.18 8.75 21.72
N THR A 164 -8.72 8.39 20.56
CA THR A 164 -9.66 9.21 19.80
C THR A 164 -10.87 8.37 19.42
N ALA A 165 -12.07 8.92 19.52
CA ALA A 165 -13.28 8.27 19.03
C ALA A 165 -13.18 8.04 17.52
N ASN A 166 -13.40 6.80 17.10
CA ASN A 166 -13.50 6.46 15.69
C ASN A 166 -14.72 7.17 15.11
N ASN A 167 -14.52 8.12 14.20
CA ASN A 167 -15.60 8.92 13.64
C ASN A 167 -16.45 8.17 12.61
N LEU A 168 -16.22 6.88 12.36
CA LEU A 168 -17.00 6.03 11.46
C LEU A 168 -18.08 5.20 12.16
N HIS A 169 -18.38 5.50 13.43
CA HIS A 169 -19.47 4.85 14.15
C HIS A 169 -20.82 5.53 13.90
N THR A 170 -21.89 4.74 13.96
CA THR A 170 -23.28 5.21 14.02
C THR A 170 -24.02 4.46 15.11
N VAL A 171 -25.07 5.07 15.67
CA VAL A 171 -25.94 4.41 16.65
C VAL A 171 -27.12 3.80 15.90
N ARG A 172 -27.37 2.49 16.04
CA ARG A 172 -28.55 1.78 15.50
C ARG A 172 -29.21 1.00 16.64
N ASN A 173 -30.51 1.21 16.87
CA ASN A 173 -31.30 0.52 17.91
C ASN A 173 -30.62 0.49 19.29
N GLY A 174 -30.06 1.62 19.73
CA GLY A 174 -29.36 1.73 21.02
C GLY A 174 -27.99 1.02 21.08
N ARG A 175 -27.38 0.74 19.92
CA ARG A 175 -26.05 0.15 19.81
C ARG A 175 -25.17 0.94 18.86
N LEU A 176 -23.89 1.06 19.19
CA LEU A 176 -22.87 1.56 18.30
C LEU A 176 -22.47 0.47 17.30
N VAL A 177 -22.32 0.85 16.04
CA VAL A 177 -21.85 0.01 14.95
C VAL A 177 -20.86 0.79 14.09
N LEU A 178 -19.84 0.13 13.55
CA LEU A 178 -18.92 0.71 12.57
C LEU A 178 -19.40 0.41 11.15
N VAL A 179 -19.55 1.44 10.33
CA VAL A 179 -20.16 1.31 8.99
C VAL A 179 -19.27 0.50 8.03
N ASN A 180 -17.94 0.63 8.14
CA ASN A 180 -16.96 -0.03 7.26
C ASN A 180 -15.82 -0.68 8.06
N HIS A 181 -16.15 -1.63 8.93
CA HIS A 181 -15.15 -2.43 9.64
C HIS A 181 -15.14 -3.84 9.06
N HIS A 182 -14.02 -4.25 8.48
CA HIS A 182 -13.85 -5.53 7.79
C HIS A 182 -12.74 -6.35 8.44
N ASP A 183 -12.73 -7.64 8.17
CA ASP A 183 -11.60 -8.50 8.51
C ASP A 183 -10.37 -8.13 7.67
N ARG A 184 -9.23 -8.74 8.01
CA ARG A 184 -7.95 -8.39 7.39
C ARG A 184 -7.90 -8.65 5.88
N THR A 185 -8.79 -9.48 5.34
CA THR A 185 -8.91 -9.72 3.89
C THR A 185 -9.78 -8.66 3.20
N GLY A 186 -10.54 -7.86 3.97
CA GLY A 186 -11.52 -6.92 3.45
C GLY A 186 -12.80 -7.57 2.95
N GLU A 187 -12.88 -8.91 2.97
CA GLU A 187 -13.97 -9.68 2.36
C GLU A 187 -15.20 -9.75 3.27
N ARG A 188 -14.98 -9.79 4.59
CA ARG A 188 -16.06 -9.93 5.55
C ARG A 188 -16.18 -8.69 6.43
N GLN A 189 -17.36 -8.07 6.40
CA GLN A 189 -17.67 -7.03 7.37
C GLN A 189 -17.71 -7.63 8.79
N LEU A 190 -16.87 -7.10 9.67
CA LEU A 190 -16.84 -7.42 11.09
C LEU A 190 -17.86 -6.54 11.80
N ALA A 191 -19.03 -7.11 12.07
CA ALA A 191 -20.09 -6.48 12.85
C ALA A 191 -19.73 -6.42 14.35
N GLY A 192 -18.78 -5.57 14.72
CA GLY A 192 -18.57 -5.18 16.10
C GLY A 192 -19.71 -4.26 16.54
N SER A 193 -20.48 -4.66 17.55
CA SER A 193 -21.52 -3.79 18.10
C SER A 193 -21.46 -3.71 19.61
N VAL A 194 -21.37 -2.48 20.13
CA VAL A 194 -21.33 -2.18 21.57
C VAL A 194 -22.62 -1.50 21.96
N ARG A 195 -23.17 -1.79 23.15
CA ARG A 195 -24.37 -1.10 23.63
C ARG A 195 -24.05 0.38 23.85
N ASP A 196 -24.93 1.26 23.37
CA ASP A 196 -24.77 2.72 23.48
C ASP A 196 -25.17 3.23 24.88
N THR A 197 -24.40 2.83 25.89
CA THR A 197 -24.65 3.20 27.28
C THR A 197 -24.25 4.65 27.57
N ARG A 198 -24.70 5.20 28.71
CA ARG A 198 -24.28 6.55 29.14
C ARG A 198 -22.76 6.67 29.31
N VAL A 199 -22.13 5.62 29.84
CA VAL A 199 -20.66 5.55 30.00
C VAL A 199 -19.97 5.61 28.64
N VAL A 200 -20.41 4.78 27.69
CA VAL A 200 -19.80 4.74 26.36
C VAL A 200 -19.95 6.07 25.63
N ARG A 201 -21.15 6.68 25.61
CA ARG A 201 -21.37 8.00 24.99
C ARG A 201 -20.47 9.07 25.57
N HIS A 202 -20.33 9.07 26.90
CA HIS A 202 -19.49 10.04 27.59
C HIS A 202 -18.01 9.85 27.25
N LEU A 203 -17.50 8.61 27.26
CA LEU A 203 -16.12 8.32 26.89
C LEU A 203 -15.81 8.69 25.43
N LEU A 204 -16.71 8.39 24.48
CA LEU A 204 -16.54 8.77 23.09
C LEU A 204 -16.55 10.30 22.91
N ALA A 205 -17.42 11.02 23.61
CA ALA A 205 -17.46 12.48 23.58
C ALA A 205 -16.17 13.09 24.17
N ALA A 206 -15.68 12.57 25.30
CA ALA A 206 -14.42 12.99 25.91
C ALA A 206 -13.18 12.67 25.06
N ALA A 207 -13.29 11.69 24.16
CA ALA A 207 -12.28 11.32 23.18
C ALA A 207 -12.57 11.87 21.77
N ALA A 208 -13.42 12.89 21.60
CA ALA A 208 -13.67 13.51 20.29
C ALA A 208 -12.41 14.14 19.66
N ARG A 209 -11.39 14.39 20.48
CA ARG A 209 -10.03 14.74 20.08
C ARG A 209 -9.04 13.77 20.76
N PRO A 210 -7.77 13.68 20.31
CA PRO A 210 -6.78 12.82 20.94
C PRO A 210 -6.56 13.11 22.43
N THR A 211 -7.10 12.25 23.28
CA THR A 211 -7.10 12.39 24.75
C THR A 211 -6.19 11.32 25.39
N PRO A 212 -5.23 11.68 26.27
CA PRO A 212 -4.42 10.69 26.98
C PRO A 212 -5.28 9.72 27.79
N TYR A 213 -4.95 8.42 27.77
CA TYR A 213 -5.68 7.40 28.52
C TYR A 213 -5.93 7.77 30.01
N PRO A 214 -4.95 8.25 30.79
CA PRO A 214 -5.18 8.55 32.21
C PRO A 214 -6.24 9.64 32.42
N ARG A 215 -6.30 10.62 31.52
CA ARG A 215 -7.33 11.68 31.58
C ARG A 215 -8.71 11.14 31.23
N LEU A 216 -8.80 10.20 30.29
CA LEU A 216 -10.07 9.59 29.93
C LEU A 216 -10.62 8.72 31.09
N VAL A 217 -9.74 8.03 31.82
CA VAL A 217 -10.09 7.29 33.04
C VAL A 217 -10.57 8.24 34.13
N GLU A 218 -9.83 9.32 34.40
CA GLU A 218 -10.20 10.34 35.39
C GLU A 218 -11.57 10.95 35.07
N GLU A 219 -11.80 11.32 33.81
CA GLU A 219 -13.07 11.85 33.31
C GLU A 219 -14.23 10.85 33.55
N GLY A 220 -14.03 9.58 33.18
CA GLY A 220 -15.02 8.54 33.40
C GLY A 220 -15.32 8.31 34.88
N LYS A 221 -14.31 8.27 35.74
CA LYS A 221 -14.49 8.11 37.21
C LYS A 221 -15.21 9.30 37.82
N ARG A 222 -14.89 10.53 37.38
CA ARG A 222 -15.57 11.75 37.83
C ARG A 222 -17.04 11.76 37.46
N GLN A 223 -17.38 11.33 36.25
CA GLN A 223 -18.76 11.31 35.76
C GLN A 223 -19.58 10.14 36.35
N PHE A 224 -18.93 9.02 36.67
CA PHE A 224 -19.57 7.80 37.16
C PHE A 224 -18.93 7.30 38.47
N PRO A 225 -19.02 8.06 39.58
CA PRO A 225 -18.34 7.73 40.83
C PRO A 225 -18.86 6.45 41.52
N GLN A 226 -20.05 6.00 41.14
CA GLN A 226 -20.68 4.76 41.66
C GLN A 226 -20.28 3.52 40.84
N ALA A 227 -19.45 3.67 39.79
CA ALA A 227 -19.00 2.54 38.99
C ALA A 227 -18.07 1.64 39.82
N PRO A 228 -18.15 0.30 39.66
CA PRO A 228 -17.20 -0.61 40.29
C PRO A 228 -15.75 -0.28 39.92
N GLU A 229 -14.83 -0.63 40.81
CA GLU A 229 -13.39 -0.47 40.56
C GLU A 229 -12.99 -1.18 39.24
N GLY A 230 -12.23 -0.49 38.39
CA GLY A 230 -11.80 -1.00 37.09
C GLY A 230 -12.87 -1.01 35.99
N ALA A 231 -14.12 -0.65 36.26
CA ALA A 231 -15.20 -0.71 35.26
C ALA A 231 -15.01 0.29 34.10
N VAL A 232 -14.47 1.49 34.39
CA VAL A 232 -14.18 2.52 33.38
C VAL A 232 -13.04 2.06 32.47
N GLU A 233 -11.97 1.56 33.07
CA GLU A 233 -10.78 1.03 32.40
C GLU A 233 -11.16 -0.15 31.48
N SER A 234 -11.97 -1.09 31.99
CA SER A 234 -12.51 -2.20 31.21
C SER A 234 -13.38 -1.73 30.04
N SER A 235 -14.23 -0.71 30.26
CA SER A 235 -15.04 -0.12 29.20
C SER A 235 -14.17 0.52 28.10
N ILE A 236 -13.11 1.25 28.47
CA ILE A 236 -12.16 1.82 27.52
C ILE A 236 -11.45 0.71 26.74
N ALA A 237 -10.96 -0.33 27.40
CA ALA A 237 -10.29 -1.46 26.76
C ALA A 237 -11.24 -2.19 25.77
N GLN A 238 -12.51 -2.37 26.12
CA GLN A 238 -13.52 -2.94 25.23
C GLN A 238 -13.78 -2.05 24.00
N LEU A 239 -13.83 -0.72 24.18
CA LEU A 239 -14.00 0.22 23.06
C LEU A 239 -12.79 0.24 22.13
N VAL A 240 -11.57 0.10 22.66
CA VAL A 240 -10.35 -0.03 21.86
C VAL A 240 -10.33 -1.35 21.08
N ARG A 241 -10.65 -2.46 21.73
CA ARG A 241 -10.79 -3.78 21.07
C ARG A 241 -11.85 -3.77 19.98
N GLY A 242 -12.94 -3.03 20.20
CA GLY A 242 -14.02 -2.86 19.22
C GLY A 242 -13.76 -1.79 18.17
N HIS A 243 -12.57 -1.17 18.13
CA HIS A 243 -12.20 -0.06 17.24
C HIS A 243 -13.12 1.18 17.32
N PHE A 244 -13.90 1.33 18.40
CA PHE A 244 -14.68 2.54 18.68
C PHE A 244 -13.81 3.65 19.27
N LEU A 245 -12.72 3.27 19.95
CA LEU A 245 -11.60 4.14 20.29
C LEU A 245 -10.37 3.69 19.50
N LEU A 246 -9.73 4.63 18.82
CA LEU A 246 -8.47 4.44 18.11
C LEU A 246 -7.31 4.89 19.00
N THR A 247 -6.18 4.19 18.94
CA THR A 247 -4.95 4.54 19.66
C THR A 247 -4.00 5.28 18.73
N ASP A 248 -3.14 6.13 19.27
CA ASP A 248 -2.03 6.77 18.53
C ASP A 248 -0.84 5.84 18.29
N LEU A 249 -1.00 4.53 18.55
CA LEU A 249 -0.06 3.47 18.18
C LEU A 249 -0.02 3.27 16.66
N THR A 250 -1.16 3.38 15.98
CA THR A 250 -1.23 3.31 14.52
C THR A 250 -0.55 4.52 13.89
N PRO A 251 0.45 4.33 13.00
CA PRO A 251 1.06 5.43 12.28
C PRO A 251 0.01 6.19 11.44
N PRO A 252 0.07 7.53 11.39
CA PRO A 252 -0.73 8.32 10.46
C PRO A 252 -0.50 7.89 9.00
N PRO A 253 -1.48 8.04 8.09
CA PRO A 253 -1.34 7.63 6.70
C PRO A 253 -0.21 8.34 5.92
N ASP A 254 0.19 9.53 6.36
CA ASP A 254 1.29 10.33 5.82
C ASP A 254 2.64 10.06 6.50
N CYS A 255 2.70 9.11 7.43
CA CYS A 255 3.93 8.72 8.11
C CYS A 255 4.87 7.97 7.16
N THR A 256 6.05 8.56 6.91
CA THR A 256 7.10 7.97 6.06
C THR A 256 7.95 6.92 6.78
N THR A 257 7.93 6.90 8.11
CA THR A 257 8.74 6.02 8.97
C THR A 257 7.85 5.29 9.99
N PRO A 258 6.94 4.41 9.54
CA PRO A 258 5.91 3.81 10.40
C PRO A 258 6.49 2.97 11.55
N LEU A 259 7.62 2.28 11.34
CA LEU A 259 8.24 1.50 12.41
C LEU A 259 8.88 2.37 13.50
N ASP A 260 9.42 3.54 13.13
CA ASP A 260 9.93 4.50 14.11
C ASP A 260 8.81 5.07 14.97
N HIS A 261 7.70 5.47 14.35
CA HIS A 261 6.50 5.91 15.06
C HIS A 261 6.07 4.90 16.12
N VAL A 262 5.97 3.61 15.74
CA VAL A 262 5.57 2.56 16.67
C VAL A 262 6.61 2.38 17.79
N ARG A 263 7.90 2.40 17.47
CA ARG A 263 8.98 2.27 18.47
C ARG A 263 8.94 3.40 19.49
N ASP A 264 8.68 4.62 19.06
CA ASP A 264 8.56 5.79 19.94
C ASP A 264 7.38 5.62 20.90
N ARG A 265 6.25 5.10 20.42
CA ARG A 265 5.07 4.79 21.25
C ARG A 265 5.28 3.65 22.24
N LEU A 266 6.21 2.74 21.93
CA LEU A 266 6.59 1.63 22.80
C LEU A 266 7.79 1.94 23.70
N HIS A 267 8.29 3.18 23.70
CA HIS A 267 9.42 3.56 24.54
C HIS A 267 9.10 3.34 26.03
N GLY A 268 9.99 2.66 26.76
CA GLY A 268 9.79 2.32 28.17
C GLY A 268 8.73 1.23 28.44
N VAL A 269 8.18 0.58 27.40
CA VAL A 269 7.33 -0.60 27.55
C VAL A 269 8.21 -1.85 27.57
N ASP A 270 8.19 -2.59 28.68
CA ASP A 270 8.80 -3.92 28.74
C ASP A 270 7.82 -4.97 28.21
N HIS A 271 7.91 -5.25 26.91
CA HIS A 271 7.11 -6.26 26.24
C HIS A 271 7.97 -7.01 25.21
N PRO A 272 7.85 -8.35 25.05
CA PRO A 272 8.62 -9.12 24.08
C PRO A 272 8.52 -8.57 22.65
N THR A 273 7.31 -8.25 22.19
CA THR A 273 7.08 -7.64 20.87
C THR A 273 7.79 -6.29 20.71
N ALA A 274 7.85 -5.45 21.77
CA ALA A 274 8.55 -4.17 21.70
C ALA A 274 10.07 -4.34 21.59
N ARG A 275 10.64 -5.36 22.24
CA ARG A 275 12.05 -5.75 22.06
C ARG A 275 12.30 -6.26 20.65
N GLU A 276 11.40 -7.08 20.13
CA GLU A 276 11.51 -7.68 18.81
C GLU A 276 11.42 -6.64 17.69
N LEU A 277 10.51 -5.67 17.78
CA LEU A 277 10.40 -4.55 16.84
C LEU A 277 11.65 -3.68 16.81
N ARG A 278 12.32 -3.47 17.96
CA ARG A 278 13.60 -2.75 18.02
C ARG A 278 14.71 -3.50 17.27
N ALA A 279 14.74 -4.83 17.41
CA ALA A 279 15.73 -5.65 16.73
C ALA A 279 15.44 -5.74 15.21
N ILE A 280 14.19 -5.93 14.82
CA ILE A 280 13.76 -5.87 13.40
C ILE A 280 14.16 -4.52 12.80
N HIS A 281 13.90 -3.42 13.48
CA HIS A 281 14.28 -2.08 13.01
C HIS A 281 15.79 -1.97 12.74
N ALA A 282 16.64 -2.46 13.66
CA ALA A 282 18.09 -2.46 13.45
C ALA A 282 18.50 -3.32 12.24
N GLU A 283 17.86 -4.47 12.03
CA GLU A 283 18.11 -5.34 10.87
C GLU A 283 17.67 -4.68 9.55
N LEU A 284 16.56 -3.93 9.54
CA LEU A 284 16.13 -3.19 8.33
C LEU A 284 17.11 -2.06 7.97
N LEU A 285 17.62 -1.33 8.97
CA LEU A 285 18.66 -0.34 8.74
C LEU A 285 19.94 -0.98 8.20
N ALA A 286 20.36 -2.11 8.76
CA ALA A 286 21.52 -2.86 8.29
C ALA A 286 21.31 -3.45 6.87
N LEU A 287 20.08 -3.85 6.55
CA LEU A 287 19.68 -4.33 5.23
C LEU A 287 19.83 -3.21 4.19
N ASP A 288 19.28 -2.03 4.44
CA ASP A 288 19.37 -0.90 3.51
C ASP A 288 20.79 -0.33 3.38
N ALA A 289 21.60 -0.41 4.43
CA ALA A 289 23.00 0.01 4.42
C ALA A 289 23.92 -0.97 3.67
N ALA A 290 23.52 -2.24 3.51
CA ALA A 290 24.33 -3.24 2.82
C ALA A 290 24.46 -2.93 1.32
N PRO A 291 25.57 -3.31 0.65
CA PRO A 291 25.72 -3.10 -0.78
C PRO A 291 24.75 -3.97 -1.61
N PRO A 292 24.26 -3.48 -2.78
CA PRO A 292 23.40 -4.26 -3.66
C PRO A 292 24.03 -5.59 -4.10
N GLY A 293 23.27 -6.68 -4.06
CA GLY A 293 23.73 -8.04 -4.35
C GLY A 293 24.23 -8.79 -3.10
N GLY A 294 24.48 -8.09 -2.00
CA GLY A 294 24.92 -8.68 -0.73
C GLY A 294 23.82 -8.83 0.32
N ARG A 295 22.55 -8.56 -0.03
CA ARG A 295 21.48 -8.39 0.97
C ARG A 295 20.62 -9.62 1.17
N ARG A 296 20.67 -10.58 0.23
CA ARG A 296 19.76 -11.73 0.18
C ARG A 296 19.66 -12.52 1.50
N ALA A 297 20.79 -12.84 2.13
CA ALA A 297 20.79 -13.57 3.40
C ALA A 297 20.13 -12.77 4.54
N ARG A 298 20.43 -11.47 4.64
CA ARG A 298 19.81 -10.57 5.63
C ARG A 298 18.31 -10.44 5.39
N LEU A 299 17.90 -10.27 4.12
CA LEU A 299 16.50 -10.20 3.72
C LEU A 299 15.74 -11.46 4.15
N THR A 300 16.28 -12.64 3.89
CA THR A 300 15.68 -13.91 4.32
C THR A 300 15.58 -14.00 5.84
N ALA A 301 16.65 -13.68 6.56
CA ALA A 301 16.70 -13.75 8.02
C ALA A 301 15.69 -12.80 8.67
N VAL A 302 15.66 -11.53 8.27
CA VAL A 302 14.70 -10.56 8.83
C VAL A 302 13.27 -10.89 8.44
N SER A 303 13.03 -11.40 7.22
CA SER A 303 11.68 -11.82 6.81
C SER A 303 11.19 -13.02 7.63
N ALA A 304 12.06 -13.99 7.92
CA ALA A 304 11.73 -15.13 8.79
C ALA A 304 11.42 -14.67 10.22
N ARG A 305 12.26 -13.77 10.75
CA ARG A 305 12.07 -13.14 12.07
C ARG A 305 10.71 -12.42 12.18
N MET A 306 10.36 -11.64 11.17
CA MET A 306 9.07 -10.94 11.10
C MET A 306 7.88 -11.91 11.00
N ARG A 307 7.97 -12.97 10.20
CA ARG A 307 6.92 -14.00 10.12
C ARG A 307 6.74 -14.78 11.41
N ALA A 308 7.83 -14.99 12.17
CA ALA A 308 7.76 -15.62 13.49
C ALA A 308 7.05 -14.73 14.51
N LEU A 309 7.19 -13.40 14.39
CA LEU A 309 6.46 -12.46 15.24
C LEU A 309 4.97 -12.35 14.87
N GLN A 310 4.67 -12.27 13.57
CA GLN A 310 3.31 -12.22 13.06
C GLN A 310 3.24 -12.90 11.68
N PRO A 311 2.47 -14.00 11.51
CA PRO A 311 2.33 -14.66 10.23
C PRO A 311 1.69 -13.74 9.18
N ALA A 312 2.33 -13.62 8.03
CA ALA A 312 1.81 -12.93 6.84
C ALA A 312 2.50 -13.45 5.57
N ALA A 313 1.84 -13.31 4.43
CA ALA A 313 2.41 -13.64 3.13
C ALA A 313 3.63 -12.74 2.84
N ASP A 314 3.37 -11.44 2.87
CA ASP A 314 4.35 -10.37 2.74
C ASP A 314 4.59 -9.72 4.09
N VAL A 315 5.86 -9.45 4.41
CA VAL A 315 6.27 -8.85 5.69
C VAL A 315 7.03 -7.55 5.48
N LEU A 316 7.49 -7.28 4.26
CA LEU A 316 8.32 -6.13 3.92
C LEU A 316 7.85 -5.51 2.61
N GLN A 317 7.99 -4.20 2.55
CA GLN A 317 7.99 -3.44 1.32
C GLN A 317 9.32 -2.70 1.20
N THR A 318 9.94 -2.78 0.03
CA THR A 318 11.13 -1.98 -0.30
C THR A 318 10.82 -1.09 -1.48
N ASP A 319 11.18 0.18 -1.36
CA ASP A 319 11.15 1.14 -2.44
C ASP A 319 12.59 1.51 -2.82
N LEU A 320 12.89 1.56 -4.12
CA LEU A 320 14.21 1.95 -4.63
C LEU A 320 14.21 3.44 -4.97
N SER A 321 14.99 4.22 -4.22
CA SER A 321 15.33 5.59 -4.58
C SER A 321 16.51 5.55 -5.53
N LEU A 322 16.31 6.02 -6.75
CA LEU A 322 17.39 6.17 -7.73
C LEU A 322 18.14 7.45 -7.39
N ASP A 323 19.44 7.30 -7.21
CA ASP A 323 20.34 8.43 -7.14
C ASP A 323 20.52 8.98 -8.57
N VAL A 324 19.52 9.75 -9.01
CA VAL A 324 19.52 10.41 -10.31
C VAL A 324 18.80 11.75 -10.16
N ARG A 325 19.47 12.80 -10.65
CA ARG A 325 18.88 14.13 -10.84
C ARG A 325 19.03 14.51 -12.29
N LEU A 326 17.89 14.69 -12.96
CA LEU A 326 17.84 15.12 -14.35
C LEU A 326 17.38 16.57 -14.43
N THR A 327 17.91 17.32 -15.38
CA THR A 327 17.29 18.55 -15.85
C THR A 327 16.74 18.27 -17.23
N LEU A 328 15.43 18.39 -17.38
CA LEU A 328 14.74 18.30 -18.67
C LEU A 328 14.66 19.71 -19.29
N PRO A 329 14.76 19.84 -20.63
CA PRO A 329 14.53 21.12 -21.29
C PRO A 329 13.13 21.67 -20.96
N GLU A 330 12.99 22.99 -20.81
CA GLU A 330 11.70 23.64 -20.58
C GLU A 330 10.64 23.31 -21.65
N GLU A 331 11.07 23.03 -22.88
CA GLU A 331 10.16 22.62 -23.95
C GLU A 331 9.41 21.33 -23.62
N VAL A 332 10.03 20.40 -22.87
CA VAL A 332 9.34 19.18 -22.40
C VAL A 332 8.20 19.54 -21.45
N ALA A 333 8.38 20.55 -20.59
CA ALA A 333 7.35 21.04 -19.70
C ALA A 333 6.19 21.68 -20.47
N ARG A 334 6.51 22.49 -21.50
CA ARG A 334 5.51 23.13 -22.38
C ARG A 334 4.72 22.09 -23.16
N GLU A 335 5.39 21.07 -23.70
CA GLU A 335 4.72 19.98 -24.41
C GLU A 335 3.82 19.16 -23.47
N ALA A 336 4.27 18.86 -22.25
CA ALA A 336 3.43 18.18 -21.27
C ALA A 336 2.16 18.99 -20.92
N ALA A 337 2.28 20.31 -20.81
CA ALA A 337 1.14 21.21 -20.57
C ALA A 337 0.15 21.24 -21.75
N ARG A 338 0.66 21.28 -22.99
CA ARG A 338 -0.15 21.16 -24.21
C ARG A 338 -0.87 19.81 -24.27
N ALA A 339 -0.16 18.71 -24.04
CA ALA A 339 -0.74 17.36 -24.01
C ALA A 339 -1.85 17.23 -22.96
N ALA A 340 -1.63 17.73 -21.73
CA ALA A 340 -2.67 17.75 -20.69
C ALA A 340 -3.89 18.58 -21.10
N THR A 341 -3.68 19.71 -21.79
CA THR A 341 -4.76 20.55 -22.32
C THR A 341 -5.58 19.81 -23.37
N VAL A 342 -4.93 19.11 -24.30
CA VAL A 342 -5.61 18.29 -25.31
C VAL A 342 -6.42 17.19 -24.62
N LEU A 343 -5.80 16.41 -23.73
CA LEU A 343 -6.48 15.32 -23.01
C LEU A 343 -7.72 15.82 -22.25
N TRP A 344 -7.63 17.00 -21.64
CA TRP A 344 -8.78 17.61 -20.96
C TRP A 344 -9.86 18.08 -21.93
N ARG A 345 -9.50 18.80 -23.01
CA ARG A 345 -10.46 19.28 -24.02
C ARG A 345 -11.13 18.14 -24.78
N THR A 346 -10.47 17.01 -24.96
CA THR A 346 -11.01 15.81 -25.62
C THR A 346 -11.67 14.83 -24.65
N SER A 347 -11.61 15.09 -23.34
CA SER A 347 -12.29 14.24 -22.36
C SER A 347 -13.81 14.35 -22.55
N PRO A 348 -14.58 13.26 -22.32
CA PRO A 348 -16.03 13.30 -22.40
C PRO A 348 -16.56 14.45 -21.53
N VAL A 349 -17.48 15.26 -22.08
CA VAL A 349 -18.07 16.42 -21.40
C VAL A 349 -19.06 15.92 -20.36
N HIS A 350 -18.52 15.38 -19.28
CA HIS A 350 -19.25 14.77 -18.21
C HIS A 350 -18.74 15.36 -16.91
N ARG A 351 -19.52 16.28 -16.34
CA ARG A 351 -19.25 16.76 -14.99
C ARG A 351 -19.44 15.58 -14.02
N GLY A 352 -18.41 15.33 -13.22
CA GLY A 352 -18.41 14.31 -12.17
C GLY A 352 -18.28 12.86 -12.66
N ASN A 353 -18.14 11.95 -11.70
CA ASN A 353 -18.13 10.51 -11.96
C ASN A 353 -19.54 10.06 -12.41
N PRO A 354 -19.68 9.38 -13.57
CA PRO A 354 -20.97 8.93 -14.09
C PRO A 354 -21.82 8.18 -13.06
N HIS A 355 -21.21 7.34 -12.23
CA HIS A 355 -21.93 6.55 -11.23
C HIS A 355 -22.48 7.34 -10.05
N LEU A 356 -21.99 8.56 -9.84
CA LEU A 356 -22.50 9.46 -8.81
C LEU A 356 -23.64 10.34 -9.33
N ARG A 357 -23.98 10.31 -10.62
CA ARG A 357 -25.08 11.10 -11.18
C ARG A 357 -26.43 10.63 -10.68
N ASP A 358 -26.72 9.35 -10.81
CA ASP A 358 -27.97 8.77 -10.30
C ASP A 358 -28.07 8.93 -8.79
N TYR A 359 -26.92 8.83 -8.10
CA TYR A 359 -26.83 9.06 -6.66
C TYR A 359 -27.11 10.53 -6.29
N HIS A 360 -26.62 11.47 -7.10
CA HIS A 360 -26.89 12.90 -6.94
C HIS A 360 -28.37 13.22 -7.20
N LEU A 361 -28.98 12.66 -8.25
CA LEU A 361 -30.41 12.83 -8.51
C LEU A 361 -31.26 12.26 -7.36
N ALA A 362 -30.92 11.06 -6.87
CA ALA A 362 -31.58 10.48 -5.70
C ALA A 362 -31.38 11.33 -4.43
N PHE A 363 -30.23 11.99 -4.29
CA PHE A 363 -29.98 12.94 -3.20
C PHE A 363 -30.89 14.15 -3.30
N LEU A 364 -30.98 14.78 -4.47
CA LEU A 364 -31.83 15.94 -4.71
C LEU A 364 -33.31 15.61 -4.50
N GLU A 365 -33.76 14.44 -4.99
CA GLU A 365 -35.15 13.99 -4.83
C GLU A 365 -35.52 13.82 -3.35
N ARG A 366 -34.61 13.26 -2.53
CA ARG A 366 -34.89 12.99 -1.12
C ARG A 366 -34.68 14.19 -0.21
N TYR A 367 -33.67 15.02 -0.46
CA TYR A 367 -33.20 16.03 0.48
C TYR A 367 -33.28 17.47 -0.04
N GLY A 368 -33.53 17.67 -1.33
CA GLY A 368 -33.53 18.98 -1.97
C GLY A 368 -32.13 19.60 -2.08
N THR A 369 -32.07 20.92 -2.25
CA THR A 369 -30.82 21.69 -2.41
C THR A 369 -30.44 22.55 -1.20
N ASP A 370 -31.37 22.76 -0.26
CA ASP A 370 -31.24 23.73 0.84
C ASP A 370 -30.81 23.10 2.17
N ARG A 371 -30.49 21.80 2.19
CA ARG A 371 -30.17 21.07 3.42
C ARG A 371 -28.85 20.31 3.33
N PRO A 372 -27.88 20.56 4.23
CA PRO A 372 -26.75 19.65 4.41
C PRO A 372 -27.22 18.37 5.11
N VAL A 373 -26.74 17.23 4.60
CA VAL A 373 -26.98 15.90 5.20
C VAL A 373 -25.64 15.35 5.67
N PRO A 374 -25.51 14.90 6.94
CA PRO A 374 -24.29 14.24 7.40
C PRO A 374 -23.94 13.04 6.52
N VAL A 375 -22.68 12.93 6.11
CA VAL A 375 -22.25 11.86 5.18
C VAL A 375 -22.58 10.47 5.72
N LEU A 376 -22.41 10.22 7.01
CA LEU A 376 -22.76 8.93 7.61
C LEU A 376 -24.26 8.66 7.69
N GLU A 377 -25.10 9.71 7.73
CA GLU A 377 -26.55 9.56 7.60
C GLU A 377 -26.90 9.22 6.15
N LEU A 378 -26.31 9.92 5.18
CA LEU A 378 -26.52 9.69 3.76
C LEU A 378 -26.14 8.26 3.34
N LEU A 379 -24.99 7.76 3.82
CA LEU A 379 -24.46 6.43 3.52
C LEU A 379 -25.15 5.29 4.29
N ASP A 380 -25.98 5.60 5.29
CA ASP A 380 -26.73 4.60 6.04
C ASP A 380 -27.91 4.08 5.20
N GLU A 381 -28.03 2.76 5.07
CA GLU A 381 -29.10 2.14 4.25
C GLU A 381 -30.50 2.32 4.84
N ALA A 382 -30.62 2.47 6.16
CA ALA A 382 -31.90 2.62 6.82
C ALA A 382 -32.33 4.10 6.92
N ARG A 383 -31.38 5.01 7.16
CA ARG A 383 -31.65 6.44 7.38
C ARG A 383 -31.48 7.31 6.15
N GLY A 384 -30.63 6.87 5.22
CA GLY A 384 -30.27 7.62 4.03
C GLY A 384 -30.44 6.83 2.75
N LEU A 385 -29.61 7.16 1.76
CA LEU A 385 -29.64 6.51 0.45
C LEU A 385 -28.83 5.22 0.41
N GLY A 386 -28.05 4.92 1.45
CA GLY A 386 -27.05 3.84 1.43
C GLY A 386 -25.87 4.18 0.49
N LEU A 387 -24.96 3.24 0.28
CA LEU A 387 -23.86 3.41 -0.67
C LEU A 387 -24.39 3.57 -2.12
N PRO A 388 -23.69 4.29 -3.02
CA PRO A 388 -24.04 4.29 -4.44
C PRO A 388 -23.97 2.87 -5.03
N ARG A 389 -24.79 2.56 -6.04
CA ARG A 389 -24.97 1.18 -6.54
C ARG A 389 -23.65 0.41 -6.79
N PRO A 390 -22.62 0.97 -7.46
CA PRO A 390 -21.38 0.22 -7.72
C PRO A 390 -20.58 -0.12 -6.45
N TYR A 391 -20.84 0.57 -5.34
CA TYR A 391 -20.17 0.34 -4.07
C TYR A 391 -20.91 -0.66 -3.18
N ARG A 392 -22.11 -1.13 -3.58
CA ARG A 392 -22.87 -2.16 -2.84
C ARG A 392 -22.39 -3.58 -3.15
N GLU A 393 -21.65 -3.77 -4.23
CA GLU A 393 -21.07 -5.05 -4.63
C GLU A 393 -19.54 -4.97 -4.60
N PRO A 394 -18.87 -5.44 -3.53
CA PRO A 394 -17.41 -5.52 -3.50
C PRO A 394 -16.90 -6.40 -4.65
N GLY A 395 -16.18 -5.81 -5.60
CA GLY A 395 -15.55 -6.52 -6.73
C GLY A 395 -16.10 -6.23 -8.12
N ALA A 396 -17.24 -5.54 -8.24
CA ALA A 396 -17.76 -5.10 -9.54
C ALA A 396 -17.12 -3.76 -9.94
N LEU A 397 -15.92 -3.80 -10.53
CA LEU A 397 -15.48 -2.65 -11.34
C LEU A 397 -16.51 -2.47 -12.47
N PRO A 398 -17.09 -1.28 -12.64
CA PRO A 398 -18.03 -1.05 -13.72
C PRO A 398 -17.31 -1.22 -15.06
N SER A 399 -17.72 -2.22 -15.83
CA SER A 399 -17.40 -2.28 -17.25
C SER A 399 -17.93 -1.00 -17.90
N PRO A 400 -17.16 -0.30 -18.75
CA PRO A 400 -17.71 0.78 -19.54
C PRO A 400 -18.87 0.20 -20.35
N SER A 401 -20.07 0.71 -20.13
CA SER A 401 -21.23 0.33 -20.92
C SER A 401 -20.90 0.59 -22.39
N PRO A 402 -21.10 -0.39 -23.30
CA PRO A 402 -20.97 -0.11 -24.71
C PRO A 402 -22.00 0.97 -25.03
N GLY A 403 -21.50 2.13 -25.48
CA GLY A 403 -22.34 3.21 -25.94
C GLY A 403 -23.35 2.65 -26.94
N SER A 404 -24.60 3.06 -26.78
CA SER A 404 -25.66 2.80 -27.74
C SER A 404 -25.21 3.25 -29.13
N ALA A 405 -24.71 2.30 -29.92
CA ALA A 405 -24.61 2.44 -31.35
C ALA A 405 -26.05 2.46 -31.87
N THR A 406 -26.65 3.64 -31.88
CA THR A 406 -27.83 3.89 -32.71
C THR A 406 -27.40 3.68 -34.16
N GLY A 407 -27.95 2.65 -34.77
CA GLY A 407 -27.70 2.31 -36.15
C GLY A 407 -28.04 3.47 -37.08
N SER A 408 -27.21 3.63 -38.11
CA SER A 408 -27.65 4.20 -39.38
C SER A 408 -27.24 3.21 -40.47
N SER A 409 -28.26 2.51 -40.96
CA SER A 409 -28.27 1.83 -42.23
C SER A 409 -28.32 2.86 -43.36
N ALA A 410 -27.34 2.85 -44.26
CA ALA A 410 -27.43 3.31 -45.64
C ALA A 410 -26.23 2.68 -46.38
N SER A 411 -26.37 1.61 -47.17
CA SER A 411 -26.82 1.62 -48.58
C SER A 411 -26.18 2.73 -49.40
N CYS A 412 -24.93 2.51 -49.85
CA CYS A 412 -24.53 2.40 -51.26
C CYS A 412 -23.13 1.78 -51.32
#